data_AF-A0A498S667-F1
#
_entry.id   AF-A0A498S667-F1
#
_cell.length_a   1.000
_cell.length_b   1.000
_cell.length_c   1.000
_cell.angle_alpha   90.00
_cell.angle_beta   90.00
_cell.angle_gamma   90.00
#
_symmetry.space_group_name_H-M   'P 1'
#
loop_
_entity.id
_entity.type
_entity.pdbx_description
1 polymer ?
#
loop_
_entity_poly.entity_id
_entity_poly.type
_entity_poly.pdbx_seq_one_letter_code
_entity_poly.pdbx_strand_id
1 'polypeptide(L)'
;MPRTYDEECSYIERVTDVMYRIKKGFVPNMNVEGCFYVNKALEKLMFDELKNACRSNGIGGFLPAVRQIGNVAALPAIVNASIGLPDIHSGYGFAIGNIAAFDVSNPEAVVSPGGVGFDINCGVRLIRTNLSEKDVQPVKEQLAQSLFDHIPVGVGSKGIIPIGAQQFEECLEMGMDWTLREGYSWAEDKEHCEEYGRMLQADAAKVSPRAKKRGLPQLGTLGAGNHYGEVQVVDEIYNEYAASRMGIDRLG
;
A
#
# COMPACT_ATOMS: atom_id res chain seq x y z
N MET A 1 -3.09 -35.05 2.95
CA MET A 1 -2.16 -34.93 1.81
C MET A 1 -2.35 -33.55 1.19
N PRO A 2 -1.31 -32.91 0.65
CA PRO A 2 -1.49 -31.68 -0.12
C PRO A 2 -2.40 -31.95 -1.32
N ARG A 3 -3.33 -31.03 -1.62
CA ARG A 3 -4.18 -31.13 -2.81
C ARG A 3 -3.35 -30.87 -4.07
N THR A 4 -3.72 -31.57 -5.14
CA THR A 4 -3.27 -31.32 -6.50
C THR A 4 -3.77 -29.97 -7.01
N TYR A 5 -3.15 -29.45 -8.08
CA TYR A 5 -3.59 -28.21 -8.71
C TYR A 5 -5.05 -28.27 -9.16
N ASP A 6 -5.49 -29.38 -9.74
CA ASP A 6 -6.87 -29.52 -10.22
C ASP A 6 -7.87 -29.56 -9.05
N GLU A 7 -7.51 -30.20 -7.94
CA GLU A 7 -8.30 -30.17 -6.70
C GLU A 7 -8.38 -28.76 -6.10
N GLU A 8 -7.28 -27.99 -6.10
CA GLU A 8 -7.29 -26.58 -5.68
C GLU A 8 -8.19 -25.74 -6.60
N CYS A 9 -8.05 -25.89 -7.93
CA CYS A 9 -8.86 -25.18 -8.91
C CYS A 9 -10.35 -25.51 -8.84
N SER A 10 -10.74 -26.68 -8.33
CA SER A 10 -12.16 -27.04 -8.15
C SER A 10 -12.93 -26.10 -7.19
N TYR A 11 -12.21 -25.38 -6.33
CA TYR A 11 -12.78 -24.36 -5.44
C TYR A 11 -12.81 -22.96 -6.05
N ILE A 12 -12.21 -22.76 -7.22
CA ILE A 12 -12.04 -21.45 -7.85
C ILE A 12 -12.97 -21.39 -9.07
N GLU A 13 -13.89 -20.42 -9.06
CA GLU A 13 -14.90 -20.26 -10.10
C GLU A 13 -14.82 -18.87 -10.70
N ARG A 14 -14.76 -18.79 -12.03
CA ARG A 14 -14.90 -17.52 -12.75
C ARG A 14 -16.36 -17.08 -12.69
N VAL A 15 -16.61 -15.91 -12.10
CA VAL A 15 -17.95 -15.33 -11.94
C VAL A 15 -18.25 -14.31 -13.03
N THR A 16 -17.25 -13.52 -13.42
CA THR A 16 -17.36 -12.52 -14.50
C THR A 16 -16.12 -12.55 -15.40
N ASP A 17 -16.06 -11.66 -16.38
CA ASP A 17 -14.87 -11.50 -17.23
C ASP A 17 -13.61 -11.09 -16.48
N VAL A 18 -13.77 -10.53 -15.27
CA VAL A 18 -12.67 -10.01 -14.46
C VAL A 18 -12.66 -10.51 -13.03
N MET A 19 -13.60 -11.36 -12.61
CA MET A 19 -13.72 -11.77 -11.20
C MET A 19 -13.79 -13.28 -11.04
N TYR A 20 -13.00 -13.79 -10.10
CA TYR A 20 -12.99 -15.16 -9.64
C TYR A 20 -13.41 -15.23 -8.18
N ARG A 21 -14.19 -16.25 -7.83
CA ARG A 21 -14.60 -16.58 -6.48
C ARG A 21 -13.81 -17.78 -5.97
N ILE A 22 -13.40 -17.72 -4.72
CA ILE A 22 -12.77 -18.81 -3.98
C ILE A 22 -13.80 -19.32 -2.97
N LYS A 23 -14.31 -20.52 -3.23
CA LYS A 23 -15.34 -21.18 -2.41
C LYS A 23 -14.80 -21.54 -1.03
N LYS A 24 -15.68 -21.52 -0.02
CA LYS A 24 -15.37 -22.09 1.29
C LYS A 24 -14.88 -23.54 1.17
N GLY A 25 -13.95 -23.92 2.04
CA GLY A 25 -13.25 -25.21 1.97
C GLY A 25 -11.99 -25.17 1.10
N PHE A 26 -11.75 -24.10 0.33
CA PHE A 26 -10.44 -23.86 -0.25
C PHE A 26 -9.37 -23.75 0.85
N VAL A 27 -9.67 -23.09 1.96
CA VAL A 27 -8.95 -23.28 3.22
C VAL A 27 -9.96 -23.86 4.23
N PRO A 28 -9.62 -24.91 5.01
CA PRO A 28 -10.62 -25.67 5.77
C PRO A 28 -11.50 -24.86 6.72
N ASN A 29 -10.98 -23.77 7.29
CA ASN A 29 -11.65 -22.95 8.31
C ASN A 29 -12.10 -21.57 7.81
N MET A 30 -12.37 -21.43 6.51
CA MET A 30 -12.88 -20.18 5.93
C MET A 30 -14.23 -19.76 6.56
N ASN A 31 -14.25 -18.58 7.20
CA ASN A 31 -15.46 -17.94 7.75
C ASN A 31 -16.30 -17.27 6.65
N VAL A 32 -15.65 -16.77 5.60
CA VAL A 32 -16.28 -16.14 4.42
C VAL A 32 -15.71 -16.73 3.13
N GLU A 33 -16.30 -16.43 1.99
CA GLU A 33 -15.68 -16.74 0.69
C GLU A 33 -14.55 -15.74 0.38
N GLY A 34 -13.67 -16.10 -0.56
CA GLY A 34 -12.71 -15.16 -1.13
C GLY A 34 -13.12 -14.73 -2.53
N CYS A 35 -12.58 -13.63 -3.03
CA CYS A 35 -12.60 -13.32 -4.45
C CYS A 35 -11.33 -12.59 -4.86
N PHE A 36 -11.02 -12.61 -6.16
CA PHE A 36 -9.96 -11.79 -6.73
C PHE A 36 -10.35 -11.30 -8.11
N TYR A 37 -9.82 -10.15 -8.48
CA TYR A 37 -10.11 -9.51 -9.76
C TYR A 37 -8.90 -9.61 -10.68
N VAL A 38 -9.03 -10.26 -11.84
CA VAL A 38 -7.96 -10.30 -12.86
C VAL A 38 -8.58 -10.37 -14.25
N ASN A 39 -7.99 -9.65 -15.20
CA ASN A 39 -8.31 -9.80 -16.61
C ASN A 39 -7.55 -11.01 -17.22
N LYS A 40 -7.78 -11.29 -18.50
CA LYS A 40 -7.11 -12.40 -19.22
C LYS A 40 -5.59 -12.30 -19.24
N ALA A 41 -5.02 -11.09 -19.20
CA ALA A 41 -3.58 -10.90 -19.23
C ALA A 41 -2.92 -11.24 -17.87
N LEU A 42 -3.62 -10.96 -16.78
CA LEU A 42 -3.15 -11.18 -15.40
C LEU A 42 -3.51 -12.57 -14.86
N GLU A 43 -4.55 -13.21 -15.40
CA GLU A 43 -5.03 -14.53 -14.99
C GLU A 43 -3.90 -15.57 -14.89
N LYS A 44 -3.05 -15.64 -15.93
CA LYS A 44 -1.95 -16.60 -15.97
C LYS A 44 -1.00 -16.46 -14.79
N LEU A 45 -0.73 -15.23 -14.33
CA LEU A 45 0.17 -14.98 -13.21
C LEU A 45 -0.36 -15.58 -11.91
N MET A 46 -1.67 -15.44 -11.65
CA MET A 46 -2.33 -16.00 -10.47
C MET A 46 -2.30 -17.52 -10.45
N PHE A 47 -2.64 -18.15 -11.57
CA PHE A 47 -2.74 -19.61 -11.64
C PHE A 47 -1.37 -20.30 -11.74
N ASP A 48 -0.37 -19.66 -12.38
CA ASP A 48 1.00 -20.19 -12.41
C ASP A 48 1.62 -20.22 -11.00
N GLU A 49 1.34 -19.22 -10.17
CA GLU A 49 1.78 -19.19 -8.77
C GLU A 49 1.18 -20.36 -7.96
N LEU A 50 -0.13 -20.58 -8.07
CA LEU A 50 -0.82 -21.71 -7.43
C LEU A 50 -0.28 -23.05 -7.93
N LYS A 51 -0.11 -23.20 -9.24
CA LYS A 51 0.42 -24.41 -9.88
C LYS A 51 1.83 -24.74 -9.40
N ASN A 52 2.68 -23.74 -9.28
CA ASN A 52 4.05 -23.91 -8.78
C ASN A 52 4.05 -24.38 -7.32
N ALA A 53 3.20 -23.81 -6.47
CA ALA A 53 3.08 -24.23 -5.07
C ALA A 53 2.59 -25.69 -4.92
N CYS A 54 1.67 -26.14 -5.78
CA CYS A 54 1.23 -27.54 -5.79
C CYS A 54 2.35 -28.50 -6.23
N ARG A 55 3.18 -28.12 -7.20
CA ARG A 55 4.29 -28.96 -7.69
C ARG A 55 5.40 -29.13 -6.66
N SER A 56 5.68 -28.10 -5.88
CA SER A 56 6.71 -28.15 -4.86
C SER A 56 6.24 -28.81 -3.56
N ASN A 57 5.00 -29.33 -3.50
CA ASN A 57 4.34 -29.73 -2.26
C ASN A 57 4.40 -28.64 -1.17
N GLY A 58 4.43 -27.36 -1.59
CA GLY A 58 4.61 -26.21 -0.69
C GLY A 58 6.01 -26.05 -0.11
N ILE A 59 7.02 -26.78 -0.60
CA ILE A 59 8.41 -26.70 -0.15
C ILE A 59 9.19 -25.74 -1.04
N GLY A 60 9.59 -24.60 -0.48
CA GLY A 60 10.34 -23.55 -1.18
C GLY A 60 9.41 -22.56 -1.92
N GLY A 61 9.65 -21.26 -1.70
CA GLY A 61 8.84 -20.17 -2.23
C GLY A 61 7.83 -19.60 -1.22
N PHE A 62 7.19 -18.49 -1.61
CA PHE A 62 6.09 -17.90 -0.84
C PHE A 62 4.78 -18.67 -1.06
N LEU A 63 3.87 -18.55 -0.10
CA LEU A 63 2.53 -19.10 -0.23
C LEU A 63 1.77 -18.34 -1.32
N PRO A 64 1.16 -19.02 -2.33
CA PRO A 64 0.52 -18.33 -3.44
C PRO A 64 -0.59 -17.39 -2.95
N ALA A 65 -0.76 -16.25 -3.62
CA ALA A 65 -1.70 -15.20 -3.27
C ALA A 65 -3.13 -15.70 -3.12
N VAL A 66 -3.56 -16.61 -4.02
CA VAL A 66 -4.89 -17.26 -3.95
C VAL A 66 -5.08 -17.96 -2.59
N ARG A 67 -4.05 -18.63 -2.09
CA ARG A 67 -4.09 -19.33 -0.79
C ARG A 67 -3.99 -18.37 0.39
N GLN A 68 -3.30 -17.24 0.22
CA GLN A 68 -3.31 -16.16 1.21
C GLN A 68 -4.71 -15.54 1.34
N ILE A 69 -5.44 -15.29 0.25
CA ILE A 69 -6.84 -14.85 0.30
C ILE A 69 -7.68 -15.86 1.11
N GLY A 70 -7.53 -17.16 0.84
CA GLY A 70 -8.22 -18.22 1.58
C GLY A 70 -7.88 -18.25 3.07
N ASN A 71 -6.62 -18.03 3.44
CA ASN A 71 -6.20 -17.95 4.85
C ASN A 71 -6.80 -16.72 5.54
N VAL A 72 -6.83 -15.58 4.88
CA VAL A 72 -7.43 -14.35 5.41
C VAL A 72 -8.93 -14.52 5.59
N ALA A 73 -9.60 -15.18 4.63
CA ALA A 73 -11.01 -15.55 4.75
C ALA A 73 -11.33 -16.47 5.93
N ALA A 74 -10.32 -17.09 6.55
CA ALA A 74 -10.44 -17.94 7.73
C ALA A 74 -10.20 -17.21 9.06
N LEU A 75 -9.87 -15.92 9.04
CA LEU A 75 -9.68 -15.14 10.26
C LEU A 75 -11.02 -14.82 10.94
N PRO A 76 -11.07 -14.82 12.28
CA PRO A 76 -12.30 -14.56 13.02
C PRO A 76 -12.80 -13.14 12.78
N ALA A 77 -14.12 -12.97 12.84
CA ALA A 77 -14.84 -11.70 12.62
C ALA A 77 -14.63 -11.02 11.25
N ILE A 78 -14.00 -11.67 10.27
CA ILE A 78 -13.94 -11.13 8.91
C ILE A 78 -15.37 -10.97 8.34
N VAL A 79 -15.63 -9.85 7.67
CA VAL A 79 -16.94 -9.55 7.10
C VAL A 79 -16.94 -9.71 5.58
N ASN A 80 -18.06 -10.23 5.07
CA ASN A 80 -18.38 -10.38 3.64
C ASN A 80 -17.44 -11.30 2.84
N ALA A 81 -16.20 -10.88 2.56
CA ALA A 81 -15.23 -11.64 1.77
C ALA A 81 -13.78 -11.19 2.05
N SER A 82 -12.81 -12.06 1.75
CA SER A 82 -11.42 -11.64 1.53
C SER A 82 -11.19 -11.34 0.05
N ILE A 83 -10.69 -10.15 -0.27
CA ILE A 83 -10.72 -9.60 -1.64
C ILE A 83 -9.29 -9.36 -2.14
N GLY A 84 -8.93 -9.93 -3.28
CA GLY A 84 -7.69 -9.62 -4.00
C GLY A 84 -7.90 -8.60 -5.12
N LEU A 85 -7.17 -7.48 -5.08
CA LEU A 85 -7.15 -6.48 -6.14
C LEU A 85 -6.37 -6.97 -7.38
N PRO A 86 -6.46 -6.28 -8.54
CA PRO A 86 -5.83 -6.72 -9.78
C PRO A 86 -4.32 -6.87 -9.78
N ASP A 87 -3.62 -6.18 -8.88
CA ASP A 87 -2.18 -6.25 -8.69
C ASP A 87 -1.75 -7.26 -7.60
N ILE A 88 -2.68 -8.11 -7.15
CA ILE A 88 -2.43 -9.04 -6.05
C ILE A 88 -1.26 -10.00 -6.34
N HIS A 89 -0.40 -10.19 -5.35
CA HIS A 89 0.69 -11.16 -5.38
C HIS A 89 1.11 -11.60 -3.97
N SER A 90 1.88 -12.69 -3.88
CA SER A 90 2.39 -13.23 -2.61
C SER A 90 2.95 -12.15 -1.68
N GLY A 91 2.42 -12.10 -0.45
CA GLY A 91 2.89 -11.24 0.62
C GLY A 91 3.28 -12.02 1.89
N TYR A 92 3.21 -11.35 3.04
CA TYR A 92 3.54 -11.93 4.34
C TYR A 92 2.26 -12.19 5.17
N GLY A 93 1.75 -13.42 5.07
CA GLY A 93 0.49 -13.82 5.69
C GLY A 93 -0.72 -13.39 4.85
N PHE A 94 -0.88 -12.08 4.66
CA PHE A 94 -1.78 -11.51 3.66
C PHE A 94 -1.02 -11.33 2.34
N ALA A 95 -1.74 -11.42 1.22
CA ALA A 95 -1.19 -11.03 -0.07
C ALA A 95 -1.13 -9.50 -0.18
N ILE A 96 -0.15 -8.98 -0.92
CA ILE A 96 -0.14 -7.57 -1.30
C ILE A 96 -1.33 -7.34 -2.22
N GLY A 97 -2.10 -6.26 -2.02
CA GLY A 97 -3.36 -6.03 -2.73
C GLY A 97 -4.56 -6.80 -2.15
N ASN A 98 -4.43 -7.43 -0.97
CA ASN A 98 -5.55 -8.09 -0.30
C ASN A 98 -6.27 -7.16 0.67
N ILE A 99 -7.57 -6.96 0.48
CA ILE A 99 -8.48 -6.23 1.36
C ILE A 99 -9.26 -7.22 2.22
N ALA A 100 -9.34 -6.93 3.53
CA ALA A 100 -10.23 -7.60 4.46
C ALA A 100 -10.74 -6.59 5.49
N ALA A 101 -12.02 -6.69 5.83
CA ALA A 101 -12.64 -5.92 6.91
C ALA A 101 -13.03 -6.85 8.05
N PHE A 102 -12.91 -6.37 9.29
CA PHE A 102 -13.21 -7.12 10.50
C PHE A 102 -14.20 -6.36 11.37
N ASP A 103 -15.21 -7.04 11.90
CA ASP A 103 -16.22 -6.44 12.76
C ASP A 103 -15.66 -6.22 14.17
N VAL A 104 -15.29 -4.99 14.49
CA VAL A 104 -14.73 -4.61 15.80
C VAL A 104 -15.70 -4.76 16.98
N SER A 105 -17.00 -4.95 16.73
CA SER A 105 -17.97 -5.26 17.79
C SER A 105 -17.91 -6.73 18.22
N ASN A 106 -17.31 -7.59 17.41
CA ASN A 106 -17.07 -8.99 17.74
C ASN A 106 -15.83 -9.12 18.65
N PRO A 107 -15.93 -9.75 19.84
CA PRO A 107 -14.79 -9.89 20.76
C PRO A 107 -13.65 -10.74 20.19
N GLU A 108 -13.92 -11.57 19.20
CA GLU A 108 -12.91 -12.40 18.51
C GLU A 108 -12.26 -11.66 17.32
N ALA A 109 -12.59 -10.38 17.09
CA ALA A 109 -12.00 -9.61 16.01
C ALA A 109 -10.49 -9.45 16.17
N VAL A 110 -9.79 -9.49 15.03
CA VAL A 110 -8.34 -9.46 15.00
C VAL A 110 -7.83 -8.23 14.24
N VAL A 111 -6.66 -7.76 14.67
CA VAL A 111 -5.81 -6.88 13.88
C VAL A 111 -4.51 -7.65 13.62
N SER A 112 -4.16 -7.82 12.35
CA SER A 112 -2.95 -8.52 11.94
C SER A 112 -1.96 -7.55 11.31
N PRO A 113 -0.75 -7.35 11.88
CA PRO A 113 0.28 -6.52 11.26
C PRO A 113 0.63 -6.96 9.84
N GLY A 114 0.54 -8.27 9.53
CA GLY A 114 0.77 -8.78 8.19
C GLY A 114 -0.28 -8.33 7.16
N GLY A 115 -1.48 -7.95 7.60
CA GLY A 115 -2.52 -7.37 6.76
C GLY A 115 -2.39 -5.87 6.53
N VAL A 116 -1.53 -5.19 7.30
CA VAL A 116 -1.16 -3.78 7.07
C VAL A 116 0.12 -3.69 6.24
N GLY A 117 1.11 -4.53 6.55
CA GLY A 117 2.43 -4.53 5.91
C GLY A 117 3.53 -3.99 6.82
N PHE A 118 4.78 -4.24 6.41
CA PHE A 118 5.96 -3.80 7.17
C PHE A 118 6.20 -2.30 7.07
N ASP A 119 5.92 -1.72 5.91
CA ASP A 119 6.06 -0.28 5.64
C ASP A 119 4.70 0.40 5.88
N ILE A 120 4.40 0.63 7.16
CA ILE A 120 3.12 1.19 7.60
C ILE A 120 2.97 2.59 7.03
N ASN A 121 1.85 2.83 6.34
CA ASN A 121 1.56 4.09 5.66
C ASN A 121 2.50 4.42 4.48
N CYS A 122 3.11 3.41 3.85
CA CYS A 122 3.64 3.58 2.48
C CYS A 122 2.49 4.09 1.60
N GLY A 123 2.70 5.22 0.93
CA GLY A 123 1.63 5.94 0.27
C GLY A 123 2.14 6.91 -0.78
N VAL A 124 1.21 7.62 -1.42
CA VAL A 124 1.49 8.53 -2.53
C VAL A 124 0.94 9.90 -2.20
N ARG A 125 1.73 10.95 -2.50
CA ARG A 125 1.27 12.34 -2.51
C ARG A 125 1.50 12.91 -3.91
N LEU A 126 0.44 13.49 -4.47
CA LEU A 126 0.50 14.23 -5.74
C LEU A 126 0.50 15.72 -5.44
N ILE A 127 1.48 16.45 -5.98
CA ILE A 127 1.53 17.93 -5.90
C ILE A 127 1.35 18.46 -7.31
N ARG A 128 0.30 19.26 -7.52
CA ARG A 128 0.07 19.94 -8.80
C ARG A 128 0.83 21.25 -8.87
N THR A 129 1.17 21.67 -10.09
CA THR A 129 1.73 22.99 -10.36
C THR A 129 0.85 23.74 -11.37
N ASN A 130 1.15 25.03 -11.59
CA ASN A 130 0.55 25.79 -12.68
C ASN A 130 1.39 25.75 -13.96
N LEU A 131 2.52 25.04 -13.94
CA LEU A 131 3.42 24.88 -15.08
C LEU A 131 2.84 23.89 -16.09
N SER A 132 3.29 24.00 -17.32
CA SER A 132 3.08 23.03 -18.39
C SER A 132 4.40 22.34 -18.75
N GLU A 133 4.33 21.26 -19.52
CA GLU A 133 5.52 20.58 -20.05
C GLU A 133 6.49 21.55 -20.73
N LYS A 134 5.98 22.55 -21.46
CA LYS A 134 6.81 23.55 -22.16
C LYS A 134 7.65 24.41 -21.22
N ASP A 135 7.16 24.65 -20.01
CA ASP A 135 7.87 25.44 -19.00
C ASP A 135 8.97 24.60 -18.33
N VAL A 136 8.76 23.29 -18.19
CA VAL A 136 9.66 22.38 -17.48
C VAL A 136 10.71 21.76 -18.42
N GLN A 137 10.37 21.45 -19.67
CA GLN A 137 11.28 20.79 -20.63
C GLN A 137 12.65 21.45 -20.76
N PRO A 138 12.75 22.81 -20.88
CA PRO A 138 14.05 23.47 -21.00
C PRO A 138 14.95 23.30 -19.77
N VAL A 139 14.38 23.03 -18.60
CA VAL A 139 15.09 22.97 -17.31
C VAL A 139 15.02 21.60 -16.63
N LYS A 140 14.50 20.57 -17.30
CA LYS A 140 14.19 19.27 -16.69
C LYS A 140 15.39 18.62 -15.99
N GLU A 141 16.59 18.72 -16.57
CA GLU A 141 17.80 18.12 -16.01
C GLU A 141 18.25 18.88 -14.76
N GLN A 142 18.20 20.21 -14.82
CA GLN A 142 18.49 21.07 -13.67
C GLN A 142 17.48 20.84 -12.54
N LEU A 143 16.19 20.72 -12.88
CA LEU A 143 15.13 20.44 -11.90
C LEU A 143 15.33 19.06 -11.26
N ALA A 144 15.58 18.02 -12.06
CA ALA A 144 15.83 16.67 -11.56
C ALA A 144 17.06 16.63 -10.64
N GLN A 145 18.16 17.28 -11.03
CA GLN A 145 19.35 17.39 -10.19
C GLN A 145 19.05 18.15 -8.90
N SER A 146 18.32 19.27 -8.99
CA SER A 146 17.95 20.06 -7.82
C SER A 146 17.07 19.26 -6.84
N LEU A 147 16.09 18.49 -7.33
CA LEU A 147 15.30 17.59 -6.49
C LEU A 147 16.17 16.52 -5.83
N PHE A 148 17.09 15.91 -6.56
CA PHE A 148 18.01 14.92 -6.01
C PHE A 148 18.93 15.51 -4.93
N ASP A 149 19.40 16.74 -5.11
CA ASP A 149 20.26 17.42 -4.14
C ASP A 149 19.51 17.78 -2.83
N HIS A 150 18.20 18.04 -2.91
CA HIS A 150 17.38 18.48 -1.77
C HIS A 150 16.55 17.38 -1.12
N ILE A 151 16.33 16.25 -1.81
CA ILE A 151 15.53 15.12 -1.32
C ILE A 151 16.45 13.91 -1.14
N PRO A 152 16.90 13.62 0.09
CA PRO A 152 17.79 12.49 0.32
C PRO A 152 17.13 11.16 -0.03
N VAL A 153 17.83 10.36 -0.82
CA VAL A 153 17.43 9.01 -1.25
C VAL A 153 18.45 7.96 -0.79
N GLY A 154 18.03 6.70 -0.72
CA GLY A 154 18.91 5.55 -0.53
C GLY A 154 18.95 4.96 0.88
N VAL A 155 19.39 3.70 0.96
CA VAL A 155 19.48 2.95 2.20
C VAL A 155 20.52 3.56 3.13
N GLY A 156 20.10 3.95 4.33
CA GLY A 156 20.99 4.54 5.34
C GLY A 156 21.30 6.02 5.11
N SER A 157 20.67 6.65 4.11
CA SER A 157 20.67 8.11 3.98
C SER A 157 20.02 8.75 5.21
N LYS A 158 20.49 9.96 5.55
CA LYS A 158 20.00 10.70 6.70
C LYS A 158 19.16 11.87 6.24
N GLY A 159 18.09 12.13 6.98
CA GLY A 159 17.24 13.30 6.81
C GLY A 159 18.01 14.60 6.99
N ILE A 160 17.58 15.62 6.25
CA ILE A 160 18.09 17.00 6.38
C ILE A 160 17.37 17.78 7.49
N ILE A 161 16.27 17.23 8.02
CA ILE A 161 15.47 17.86 9.08
C ILE A 161 16.19 17.67 10.43
N PRO A 162 16.65 18.76 11.08
CA PRO A 162 17.29 18.66 12.38
C PRO A 162 16.22 18.40 13.45
N ILE A 163 16.17 17.16 13.96
CA ILE A 163 15.16 16.76 14.94
C ILE A 163 15.77 15.97 16.11
N GLY A 164 15.38 16.34 17.33
CA GLY A 164 15.74 15.61 18.56
C GLY A 164 14.76 14.47 18.88
N ALA A 165 15.13 13.62 19.85
CA ALA A 165 14.29 12.49 20.25
C ALA A 165 12.89 12.91 20.73
N GLN A 166 12.80 14.00 21.52
CA GLN A 166 11.51 14.51 22.02
C GLN A 166 10.62 15.03 20.89
N GLN A 167 11.17 15.86 20.00
CA GLN A 167 10.43 16.39 18.85
C GLN A 167 9.98 15.27 17.90
N PHE A 168 10.77 14.20 17.78
CA PHE A 168 10.39 13.03 16.99
C PHE A 168 9.20 12.29 17.60
N GLU A 169 9.11 12.18 18.93
CA GLU A 169 7.92 11.62 19.59
C GLU A 169 6.68 12.50 19.34
N GLU A 170 6.82 13.82 19.42
CA GLU A 170 5.73 14.74 19.05
C GLU A 170 5.33 14.56 17.58
N CYS A 171 6.29 14.40 16.67
CA CYS A 171 6.03 14.15 15.26
C CYS A 171 5.22 12.86 15.04
N LEU A 172 5.47 11.80 15.81
CA LEU A 172 4.73 10.53 15.71
C LEU A 172 3.25 10.69 16.10
N GLU A 173 2.92 11.61 17.01
CA GLU A 173 1.55 11.82 17.51
C GLU A 173 0.80 12.94 16.78
N MET A 174 1.53 13.94 16.28
CA MET A 174 0.97 15.12 15.63
C MET A 174 0.92 15.00 14.10
N GLY A 175 1.72 14.13 13.47
CA GLY A 175 1.73 13.99 12.01
C GLY A 175 1.95 15.33 11.31
N MET A 176 1.07 15.69 10.37
CA MET A 176 1.17 16.96 9.65
C MET A 176 0.96 18.22 10.51
N ASP A 177 0.32 18.13 11.68
CA ASP A 177 0.23 19.28 12.58
C ASP A 177 1.64 19.68 13.09
N TRP A 178 2.56 18.71 13.20
CA TRP A 178 3.96 18.98 13.53
C TRP A 178 4.65 19.72 12.39
N THR A 179 4.51 19.24 11.15
CA THR A 179 5.15 19.88 9.98
C THR A 179 4.64 21.31 9.78
N LEU A 180 3.37 21.58 10.05
CA LEU A 180 2.80 22.93 10.01
C LEU A 180 3.42 23.84 11.08
N ARG A 181 3.53 23.34 12.32
CA ARG A 181 4.12 24.10 13.43
C ARG A 181 5.59 24.45 13.19
N GLU A 182 6.34 23.54 12.61
CA GLU A 182 7.77 23.73 12.32
C GLU A 182 8.03 24.47 10.98
N GLY A 183 6.97 24.76 10.20
CA GLY A 183 7.06 25.55 8.97
C GLY A 183 7.43 24.78 7.70
N TYR A 184 7.26 23.44 7.69
CA TYR A 184 7.52 22.57 6.54
C TYR A 184 6.32 22.37 5.61
N SER A 185 5.12 22.82 6.03
CA SER A 185 3.88 22.69 5.25
C SER A 185 3.00 23.92 5.44
N TRP A 186 2.10 24.15 4.49
CA TRP A 186 1.06 25.17 4.60
C TRP A 186 -0.18 24.65 5.32
N ALA A 187 -1.07 25.55 5.73
CA ALA A 187 -2.25 25.19 6.50
C ALA A 187 -3.23 24.34 5.67
N GLU A 188 -3.31 24.61 4.37
CA GLU A 188 -4.14 23.91 3.39
C GLU A 188 -3.63 22.50 3.03
N ASP A 189 -2.35 22.19 3.26
CA ASP A 189 -1.77 20.90 2.85
C ASP A 189 -2.44 19.73 3.56
N LYS A 190 -2.83 19.91 4.83
CA LYS A 190 -3.50 18.86 5.61
C LYS A 190 -4.92 18.59 5.11
N GLU A 191 -5.59 19.57 4.51
CA GLU A 191 -6.94 19.38 3.95
C GLU A 191 -6.94 18.46 2.72
N HIS A 192 -5.77 18.25 2.13
CA HIS A 192 -5.54 17.40 0.96
C HIS A 192 -4.86 16.08 1.31
N CYS A 193 -4.90 15.69 2.59
CA CYS A 193 -4.36 14.43 3.07
C CYS A 193 -5.44 13.57 3.72
N GLU A 194 -5.37 12.27 3.48
CA GLU A 194 -6.18 11.30 4.23
C GLU A 194 -5.94 11.47 5.73
N GLU A 195 -7.01 11.36 6.53
CA GLU A 195 -7.00 11.63 7.98
C GLU A 195 -6.40 13.00 8.37
N TYR A 196 -6.45 13.99 7.47
CA TYR A 196 -5.77 15.27 7.64
C TYR A 196 -4.26 15.15 7.96
N GLY A 197 -3.65 14.03 7.54
CA GLY A 197 -2.26 13.72 7.84
C GLY A 197 -1.97 13.38 9.31
N ARG A 198 -2.99 13.00 10.11
CA ARG A 198 -2.83 12.66 11.52
C ARG A 198 -3.92 11.72 12.04
N MET A 199 -3.49 10.58 12.60
CA MET A 199 -4.37 9.71 13.40
C MET A 199 -4.35 10.14 14.86
N LEU A 200 -5.51 10.53 15.42
CA LEU A 200 -5.62 11.10 16.77
C LEU A 200 -5.27 10.12 17.90
N GLN A 201 -5.35 8.82 17.64
CA GLN A 201 -5.11 7.75 18.62
C GLN A 201 -3.64 7.31 18.66
N ALA A 202 -2.75 7.96 17.90
CA ALA A 202 -1.33 7.67 17.93
C ALA A 202 -0.74 7.89 19.34
N ASP A 203 0.05 6.92 19.82
CA ASP A 203 0.72 6.95 21.12
C ASP A 203 2.19 6.56 20.91
N ALA A 204 3.09 7.53 21.04
CA ALA A 204 4.51 7.31 20.82
C ALA A 204 5.12 6.34 21.86
N ALA A 205 4.50 6.15 23.03
CA ALA A 205 4.97 5.20 24.03
C ALA A 205 4.80 3.73 23.60
N LYS A 206 3.91 3.44 22.63
CA LYS A 206 3.76 2.10 22.04
C LYS A 206 4.83 1.77 20.99
N VAL A 207 5.59 2.78 20.54
CA VAL A 207 6.66 2.58 19.55
C VAL A 207 7.95 2.23 20.26
N SER A 208 8.52 1.07 19.93
CA SER A 208 9.73 0.58 20.59
C SER A 208 10.93 1.53 20.45
N PRO A 209 11.85 1.58 21.43
CA PRO A 209 13.07 2.38 21.32
C PRO A 209 13.92 2.04 20.08
N ARG A 210 13.91 0.77 19.66
CA ARG A 210 14.61 0.32 18.44
C ARG A 210 14.00 0.94 17.18
N ALA A 211 12.67 0.99 17.07
CA ALA A 211 11.98 1.61 15.95
C ALA A 211 12.23 3.12 15.91
N LYS A 212 12.12 3.80 17.05
CA LYS A 212 12.43 5.24 17.17
C LYS A 212 13.89 5.54 16.77
N LYS A 213 14.86 4.78 17.28
CA LYS A 213 16.27 4.93 16.93
C LYS A 213 16.55 4.73 15.43
N ARG A 214 15.78 3.85 14.78
CA ARG A 214 15.87 3.62 13.33
C ARG A 214 15.25 4.77 12.54
N GLY A 215 14.06 5.23 12.91
CA GLY A 215 13.31 6.24 12.16
C GLY A 215 13.81 7.68 12.34
N LEU A 216 14.31 8.03 13.53
CA LEU A 216 14.79 9.37 13.86
C LEU A 216 15.75 9.96 12.81
N PRO A 217 16.83 9.27 12.39
CA PRO A 217 17.74 9.82 11.38
C PRO A 217 17.17 9.77 9.95
N GLN A 218 16.02 9.15 9.71
CA GLN A 218 15.45 8.92 8.37
C GLN A 218 14.30 9.88 8.01
N LEU A 219 13.84 10.71 8.96
CA LEU A 219 12.76 11.66 8.72
C LEU A 219 13.14 12.65 7.60
N GLY A 220 12.28 12.80 6.59
CA GLY A 220 12.56 13.66 5.43
C GLY A 220 13.48 13.02 4.39
N THR A 221 13.42 11.69 4.23
CA THR A 221 14.08 10.95 3.14
C THR A 221 13.07 10.09 2.38
N LEU A 222 13.30 9.82 1.10
CA LEU A 222 12.43 8.91 0.32
C LEU A 222 12.67 7.43 0.69
N GLY A 223 13.87 7.08 1.14
CA GLY A 223 14.26 5.69 1.38
C GLY A 223 14.70 4.98 0.09
N ALA A 224 14.31 3.71 -0.06
CA ALA A 224 14.73 2.84 -1.15
C ALA A 224 13.59 1.88 -1.56
N GLY A 225 13.86 0.94 -2.46
CA GLY A 225 12.85 0.01 -2.95
C GLY A 225 11.98 0.66 -4.03
N ASN A 226 10.67 0.64 -3.84
CA ASN A 226 9.69 1.24 -4.76
C ASN A 226 9.36 2.70 -4.42
N HIS A 227 10.15 3.36 -3.56
CA HIS A 227 9.96 4.76 -3.20
C HIS A 227 10.72 5.68 -4.15
N TYR A 228 10.04 6.65 -4.74
CA TYR A 228 10.62 7.61 -5.67
C TYR A 228 9.83 8.94 -5.63
N GLY A 229 10.46 9.99 -6.15
CA GLY A 229 9.80 11.23 -6.53
C GLY A 229 9.93 11.40 -8.03
N GLU A 230 8.86 11.82 -8.68
CA GLU A 230 8.81 11.99 -10.13
C GLU A 230 8.12 13.31 -10.50
N VAL A 231 8.56 13.89 -11.60
CA VAL A 231 7.89 15.02 -12.24
C VAL A 231 7.17 14.47 -13.46
N GLN A 232 5.85 14.60 -13.45
CA GLN A 232 4.98 13.98 -14.46
C GLN A 232 4.23 15.03 -15.27
N VAL A 233 3.74 14.58 -16.43
CA VAL A 233 2.89 15.36 -17.34
C VAL A 233 1.53 14.68 -17.40
N VAL A 234 0.46 15.47 -17.40
CA VAL A 234 -0.89 14.97 -17.64
C VAL A 234 -1.05 14.78 -19.15
N ASP A 235 -0.92 13.54 -19.60
CA ASP A 235 -0.98 13.18 -21.03
C ASP A 235 -2.41 12.90 -21.52
N GLU A 236 -3.27 12.35 -20.66
CA GLU A 236 -4.67 12.05 -20.97
C GLU A 236 -5.62 12.40 -19.80
N ILE A 237 -6.83 12.85 -20.12
CA ILE A 237 -7.92 13.08 -19.14
C ILE A 237 -9.12 12.22 -19.54
N TYR A 238 -9.46 11.23 -18.70
CA TYR A 238 -10.58 10.31 -18.95
C TYR A 238 -11.92 10.82 -18.39
N ASN A 239 -11.88 11.66 -17.35
CA ASN A 239 -13.07 12.23 -16.72
C ASN A 239 -12.83 13.71 -16.44
N GLU A 240 -13.32 14.57 -17.34
CA GLU A 240 -13.12 16.02 -17.27
C GLU A 240 -13.67 16.63 -15.98
N TYR A 241 -14.85 16.20 -15.54
CA TYR A 241 -15.47 16.72 -14.31
C TYR A 241 -14.64 16.37 -13.07
N ALA A 242 -14.21 15.12 -12.93
CA ALA A 242 -13.39 14.71 -11.78
C ALA A 242 -12.02 15.41 -11.81
N ALA A 243 -11.37 15.47 -12.98
CA ALA A 243 -10.08 16.13 -13.15
C ALA A 243 -10.16 17.63 -12.80
N SER A 244 -11.21 18.33 -13.23
CA SER A 244 -11.38 19.75 -12.89
C SER A 244 -11.61 19.98 -11.40
N ARG A 245 -12.30 19.06 -10.72
CA ARG A 245 -12.45 19.10 -9.24
C ARG A 245 -11.12 18.87 -8.52
N MET A 246 -10.15 18.22 -9.16
CA MET A 246 -8.78 18.04 -8.68
C MET A 246 -7.82 19.16 -9.15
N GLY A 247 -8.29 20.15 -9.91
CA GLY A 247 -7.47 21.22 -10.46
C GLY A 247 -6.54 20.78 -11.60
N ILE A 248 -6.94 19.74 -12.33
CA ILE A 248 -6.29 19.21 -13.53
C ILE A 248 -7.20 19.51 -14.72
N ASP A 249 -7.07 20.71 -15.28
CA ASP A 249 -8.01 21.24 -16.29
C ASP A 249 -7.52 21.11 -17.73
N ARG A 250 -6.26 20.69 -17.93
CA ARG A 250 -5.62 20.61 -19.25
C ARG A 250 -4.54 19.54 -19.29
N LEU A 251 -4.22 19.13 -20.51
CA LEU A 251 -3.03 18.35 -20.82
C LEU A 251 -1.79 19.24 -20.83
N GLY A 252 -0.63 18.63 -20.60
CA GLY A 252 0.67 19.28 -20.71
C GLY A 252 1.16 19.96 -19.44
#